data_AF-A0A4Q8QVT7-F1
#
_entry.id   AF-A0A4Q8QVT7-F1
#
_cell.length_a   1.000
_cell.length_b   1.000
_cell.length_c   1.000
_cell.angle_alpha   90.00
_cell.angle_beta   90.00
_cell.angle_gamma   90.00
#
_symmetry.space_group_name_H-M   'P 1'
#
loop_
_entity.id
_entity.type
_entity.pdbx_description
1 polymer ?
#
loop_
_entity_poly.entity_id
_entity_poly.type
_entity_poly.pdbx_seq_one_letter_code
_entity_poly.pdbx_strand_id
1 'polypeptide(L)' 'MTWCIRCHNCRWVCAGHPTKPWLGRLACNCGGAGAPCPSCNSRNDDASRPEVPEGYEAAVTKDDNLD' A
#
# COMPACT_ATOMS: atom_id res chain seq x y z
N MET A 1 -13.21 -3.39 -13.64
CA MET A 1 -12.08 -3.69 -12.73
C MET A 1 -12.05 -5.19 -12.47
N THR A 2 -10.96 -5.86 -12.84
CA THR A 2 -10.78 -7.29 -12.57
C THR A 2 -10.31 -7.47 -11.13
N TRP A 3 -10.90 -8.43 -10.42
CA TRP A 3 -10.49 -8.75 -9.05
C TRP A 3 -9.02 -9.23 -9.03
N CYS A 4 -8.20 -8.65 -8.14
CA CYS A 4 -6.81 -9.03 -7.97
C CYS A 4 -6.64 -10.01 -6.81
N ILE A 5 -6.33 -11.27 -7.13
CA ILE A 5 -6.12 -12.32 -6.12
C ILE A 5 -4.96 -12.04 -5.16
N ARG A 6 -3.92 -11.35 -5.64
CA ARG A 6 -2.70 -11.11 -4.84
C ARG A 6 -2.95 -10.16 -3.66
N CYS A 7 -3.71 -9.10 -3.89
CA CYS A 7 -4.01 -8.09 -2.85
C CYS A 7 -5.47 -8.14 -2.38
N HIS A 8 -6.29 -9.05 -2.89
CA HIS A 8 -7.73 -9.11 -2.61
C HIS A 8 -8.42 -7.75 -2.80
N ASN A 9 -8.09 -7.06 -3.89
CA ASN A 9 -8.51 -5.68 -4.21
C ASN A 9 -8.15 -4.58 -3.21
N CYS A 10 -7.42 -4.86 -2.11
CA CYS A 10 -6.96 -3.79 -1.22
C CYS A 10 -5.82 -2.96 -1.81
N ARG A 11 -5.31 -3.33 -3.01
CA ARG A 11 -4.25 -2.64 -3.78
C ARG A 11 -2.85 -2.63 -3.15
N TRP A 12 -2.69 -3.23 -1.98
CA TRP A 12 -1.43 -3.27 -1.23
C TRP A 12 -1.12 -4.71 -0.78
N VAL A 13 0.17 -5.04 -0.71
CA VAL A 13 0.69 -6.33 -0.22
C VAL A 13 1.61 -6.09 0.97
N CYS A 14 1.82 -7.10 1.81
CA CYS A 14 2.83 -7.03 2.86
C CYS A 14 4.24 -6.96 2.23
N ALA A 15 5.04 -5.97 2.63
CA ALA A 15 6.40 -5.80 2.11
C ALA A 15 7.30 -7.02 2.38
N GLY A 16 7.12 -7.68 3.55
CA GLY A 16 7.84 -8.92 3.89
C GLY A 16 7.24 -10.20 3.28
N HIS A 17 5.98 -10.15 2.82
CA HIS A 17 5.28 -11.29 2.22
C HIS A 17 4.46 -10.82 1.01
N PRO A 18 5.09 -10.57 -0.16
CA PRO A 18 4.45 -9.90 -1.30
C PRO A 18 3.30 -10.66 -2.00
N THR A 19 3.01 -11.87 -1.53
CA THR A 19 1.87 -12.70 -1.94
C THR A 19 0.68 -12.61 -1.00
N LYS A 20 0.81 -11.89 0.11
CA LYS A 20 -0.24 -11.68 1.11
C LYS A 20 -0.75 -10.23 1.05
N PRO A 21 -2.08 -10.01 1.12
CA PRO A 21 -2.65 -8.68 1.30
C PRO A 21 -2.05 -7.96 2.51
N TRP A 22 -1.93 -6.63 2.40
CA TRP A 22 -1.57 -5.81 3.56
C TRP A 22 -2.78 -5.52 4.44
N LEU A 23 -3.95 -5.27 3.82
CA LEU A 23 -5.19 -4.90 4.48
C LEU A 23 -6.30 -5.94 4.23
N GLY A 24 -7.35 -5.88 5.06
CA GLY A 24 -8.56 -6.68 4.93
C GLY A 24 -8.52 -8.03 5.65
N ARG A 25 -9.57 -8.83 5.49
CA ARG A 25 -9.78 -10.10 6.21
C ARG A 25 -8.63 -11.11 6.02
N LEU A 26 -7.94 -11.04 4.90
CA LEU A 26 -6.86 -11.97 4.53
C LEU A 26 -5.48 -11.30 4.63
N ALA A 27 -5.37 -10.21 5.39
CA ALA A 27 -4.12 -9.54 5.65
C ALA A 27 -3.06 -10.48 6.24
N CYS A 28 -1.80 -10.20 5.96
CA CYS A 28 -0.67 -11.00 6.43
C CYS A 28 -0.57 -11.07 7.97
N ASN A 29 -1.00 -10.02 8.68
CA ASN A 29 -0.95 -9.91 10.16
C ASN A 29 0.43 -10.09 10.81
N CYS A 30 1.53 -10.00 10.05
CA CYS A 30 2.89 -10.17 10.58
C CYS A 30 3.50 -8.88 11.16
N GLY A 31 2.76 -7.77 11.17
CA GLY A 31 3.26 -6.45 11.59
C GLY A 31 4.14 -5.73 10.55
N GLY A 32 4.32 -6.30 9.35
CA GLY A 32 5.12 -5.69 8.29
C GLY A 32 4.43 -4.48 7.63
N ALA A 33 5.23 -3.58 7.08
CA ALA A 33 4.76 -2.43 6.31
C ALA A 33 4.04 -2.86 5.01
N GLY A 34 3.22 -1.95 4.48
CA GLY A 34 2.54 -2.13 3.19
C GLY A 34 3.42 -1.71 2.01
N ALA A 35 3.29 -2.42 0.89
CA ALA A 35 3.85 -2.04 -0.39
C ALA A 35 2.77 -2.08 -1.48
N PRO A 36 2.87 -1.25 -2.55
CA PRO A 36 1.91 -1.31 -3.66
C PRO A 36 1.87 -2.71 -4.28
N CYS A 37 0.67 -3.21 -4.59
CA CYS A 37 0.51 -4.49 -5.26
C CYS A 37 1.16 -4.45 -6.65
N PRO A 38 2.19 -5.27 -6.94
CA PRO A 38 2.89 -5.23 -8.22
C PRO A 38 2.04 -5.72 -9.41
N SER A 39 0.85 -6.26 -9.16
CA SER A 39 -0.04 -6.76 -10.22
C SER A 39 -1.13 -5.77 -10.62
N CYS A 40 -1.58 -4.91 -9.71
CA CYS A 40 -2.71 -4.01 -9.96
C CYS A 40 -2.52 -2.57 -9.45
N ASN A 41 -1.43 -2.34 -8.72
CA ASN A 41 -0.99 -1.04 -8.21
C ASN A 41 0.51 -0.84 -8.52
N SER A 42 1.01 -1.48 -9.57
CA SER A 42 2.36 -1.29 -10.08
C SER A 42 2.41 0.04 -10.81
N ARG A 43 2.93 1.06 -10.15
CA ARG A 43 3.30 2.30 -10.81
C ARG A 43 4.78 2.23 -11.11
N ASN A 44 5.09 2.05 -12.39
CA ASN A 44 6.44 1.85 -12.93
C ASN A 44 7.10 3.17 -13.35
N ASP A 45 6.39 4.30 -13.23
CA ASP A 45 6.94 5.61 -13.51
C ASP A 45 6.96 6.44 -12.20
N ASP A 46 8.00 7.25 -12.05
CA ASP A 46 8.23 8.10 -10.87
C ASP A 46 7.17 9.22 -10.73
N ALA A 47 6.41 9.47 -11.82
CA ALA A 47 5.38 10.49 -11.90
C ALA A 47 4.02 10.02 -11.35
N SER A 48 3.78 8.71 -11.31
CA SER A 48 2.49 8.15 -10.93
C SER A 48 2.57 7.69 -9.46
N ARG A 49 2.04 8.51 -8.54
CA ARG A 49 1.91 8.16 -7.12
C ARG A 49 0.99 6.94 -6.94
N PRO A 50 1.35 5.90 -6.17
CA PRO A 50 0.47 4.74 -5.95
C PRO A 50 -0.90 5.19 -5.45
N GLU A 51 -1.94 4.45 -5.84
CA GLU A 51 -3.27 4.70 -5.29
C GLU A 51 -3.23 4.37 -3.80
N VAL A 52 -3.42 5.40 -2.98
CA VAL A 52 -3.49 5.31 -1.52
C VAL A 52 -4.85 4.77 -1.09
N PRO A 53 -4.93 4.02 0.02
CA PRO A 53 -6.22 3.58 0.56
C PRO A 53 -7.12 4.77 0.90
N GLU A 54 -8.43 4.56 0.83
CA GLU A 54 -9.41 5.54 1.31
C GLU A 54 -9.18 5.86 2.80
N GLY A 55 -9.10 7.14 3.15
CA GLY A 55 -8.79 7.59 4.52
C GLY A 55 -7.30 7.61 4.89
N TYR A 56 -6.39 7.38 3.93
CA TYR A 56 -4.96 7.59 4.14
C TYR A 56 -4.64 9.10 4.25
N GLU A 57 -4.31 9.53 5.47
CA GLU A 57 -3.69 10.82 5.74
C GLU A 57 -2.16 10.64 5.77
N ALA A 58 -1.44 11.32 4.88
CA ALA A 58 0.02 11.32 4.95
C ALA A 58 0.45 12.09 6.21
N ALA A 59 0.89 11.37 7.24
CA ALA A 59 1.44 11.95 8.47
C ALA A 59 2.82 12.57 8.20
N VAL A 60 2.88 13.64 7.41
CA VAL A 60 4.06 14.48 7.27
C VAL A 60 3.61 15.93 7.16
N THR A 61 3.27 16.54 8.29
CA THR A 61 3.48 17.98 8.44
C THR A 61 4.98 18.16 8.61
N LYS A 62 5.62 18.89 7.70
CA LYS A 62 6.93 19.46 8.01
C LYS A 62 6.68 20.49 9.11
N ASP A 63 6.99 20.15 10.35
CA ASP A 63 7.19 21.17 11.36
C ASP A 63 8.52 21.87 11.05
N ASP A 64 8.45 22.91 10.22
CA ASP A 64 9.55 23.84 9.96
C ASP A 64 9.76 24.77 11.18
N ASN A 65 9.96 24.19 12.36
CA ASN A 65 10.35 24.92 13.58
C ASN A 65 11.24 24.04 14.47
N LEU A 66 12.49 23.89 14.05
CA LEU A 66 13.60 23.63 14.97
C LEU A 66 14.29 24.99 15.16
N ASP A 67 14.02 25.63 16.30
CA ASP A 67 14.80 26.76 16.84
C ASP A 67 16.26 26.34 17.09
#